data_AF-A0A520VVK7-F1
#
_entry.id   AF-A0A520VVK7-F1
#
_cell.length_a   1.000
_cell.length_b   1.000
_cell.length_c   1.000
_cell.angle_alpha   90.00
_cell.angle_beta   90.00
_cell.angle_gamma   90.00
#
_symmetry.space_group_name_H-M   'P 1'
#
loop_
_entity.id
_entity.type
_entity.pdbx_description
1 polymer ?
#
loop_
_entity_poly.entity_id
_entity_poly.type
_entity_poly.pdbx_seq_one_letter_code
_entity_poly.pdbx_strand_id
1 'polypeptide(L)'
;MKVISKYFFILNVFYFFSCGEMKNEEQLNVLFLSAGSGEPNSSHNGKINHHKLRPKFLRNNMNITYSSNLNSLSVNILSKYDAIIMYLGAPNEKPERISALINYVEAGGGLVALHNTSAAFGGDKDFVNLIGGEFDRHGSGRFKARIINGKENHPALKGVAEFEVWDETYIHKNLNEDRIDLMVRDENGRREPWVWVRNQGKGRVFYSAYGHDGRVW
;
A
#
# COMPACT_ATOMS: atom_id res chain seq x y z
N MET A 1 58.50 18.36 52.33
CA MET A 1 57.49 17.60 51.55
C MET A 1 57.29 18.36 50.24
N LYS A 2 57.98 18.04 49.13
CA LYS A 2 57.53 17.10 48.07
C LYS A 2 55.99 17.07 48.01
N VAL A 3 55.33 17.51 46.94
CA VAL A 3 55.14 16.72 45.71
C VAL A 3 54.38 17.55 44.65
N ILE A 4 55.01 17.70 43.47
CA ILE A 4 54.49 17.57 42.09
C ILE A 4 53.65 18.70 41.43
N SER A 5 54.35 19.36 40.49
CA SER A 5 53.89 20.00 39.24
C SER A 5 52.96 19.10 38.41
N LYS A 6 51.86 19.65 37.88
CA LYS A 6 51.18 19.06 36.72
C LYS A 6 50.96 20.11 35.64
N TYR A 7 51.66 19.87 34.54
CA TYR A 7 51.63 20.58 33.28
C TYR A 7 50.22 20.61 32.68
N PHE A 8 49.86 21.79 32.17
CA PHE A 8 48.79 22.01 31.20
C PHE A 8 49.13 21.26 29.91
N PHE A 9 48.29 20.31 29.49
CA PHE A 9 48.33 19.74 28.15
C PHE A 9 46.99 20.06 27.47
N ILE A 10 46.99 21.04 26.57
CA ILE A 10 45.86 21.35 25.70
C ILE A 10 45.89 20.32 24.57
N LEU A 11 45.03 19.30 24.64
CA LEU A 11 44.82 18.38 23.52
C LEU A 11 43.69 18.96 22.64
N ASN A 12 44.08 19.61 21.54
CA ASN A 12 43.17 19.95 20.44
C ASN A 12 42.75 18.65 19.74
N VAL A 13 41.59 18.11 20.09
CA VAL A 13 40.95 17.04 19.30
C VAL A 13 40.09 17.71 18.23
N PHE A 14 40.69 17.95 17.06
CA PHE A 14 39.92 18.17 15.84
C PHE A 14 39.26 16.85 15.45
N TYR A 15 37.98 16.68 15.79
CA TYR A 15 37.14 15.67 15.15
C TYR A 15 36.96 16.08 13.69
N PHE A 16 37.71 15.43 12.80
CA PHE A 16 37.33 15.34 11.40
C PHE A 16 35.99 14.61 11.34
N PHE A 17 34.88 15.35 11.25
CA PHE A 17 33.68 14.81 10.65
C PHE A 17 34.00 14.58 9.18
N SER A 18 34.36 13.34 8.84
CA SER A 18 34.18 12.85 7.48
C SER A 18 32.69 12.98 7.20
N CYS A 19 32.33 14.00 6.43
CA CYS A 19 31.02 14.13 5.83
C CYS A 19 30.93 13.00 4.80
N GLY A 20 30.59 11.80 5.27
CA GLY A 20 30.18 10.73 4.39
C GLY A 20 29.04 11.28 3.55
N GLU A 21 29.14 11.17 2.23
CA GLU A 21 28.03 11.48 1.33
C GLU A 21 26.79 10.76 1.87
N MET A 22 25.84 11.54 2.40
CA MET A 22 24.49 11.04 2.55
C MET A 22 24.08 10.68 1.13
N LYS A 23 24.00 9.38 0.82
CA LYS A 23 23.26 8.94 -0.35
C LYS A 23 21.90 9.62 -0.22
N ASN A 24 21.58 10.54 -1.12
CA ASN A 24 20.21 10.96 -1.30
C ASN A 24 19.47 9.67 -1.59
N GLU A 25 18.70 9.17 -0.62
CA GLU A 25 17.72 8.12 -0.92
C GLU A 25 16.84 8.73 -2.00
N GLU A 26 16.91 8.17 -3.21
CA GLU A 26 16.08 8.61 -4.31
C GLU A 26 14.63 8.60 -3.84
N GLN A 27 13.97 9.75 -3.96
CA GLN A 27 12.60 9.92 -3.54
C GLN A 27 11.72 8.94 -4.31
N LEU A 28 10.97 8.10 -3.59
CA LEU A 28 10.08 7.14 -4.25
C LEU A 28 8.92 7.87 -4.92
N ASN A 29 8.61 7.50 -6.16
CA ASN A 29 7.49 8.03 -6.92
C ASN A 29 6.34 7.02 -6.93
N VAL A 30 5.18 7.46 -6.46
CA VAL A 30 3.99 6.62 -6.31
C VAL A 30 2.86 7.19 -7.15
N LEU A 31 2.24 6.36 -8.00
CA LEU A 31 1.01 6.71 -8.69
C LEU A 31 -0.19 6.29 -7.84
N PHE A 32 -1.06 7.22 -7.47
CA PHE A 32 -2.37 6.93 -6.92
C PHE A 32 -3.40 7.01 -8.04
N LEU A 33 -3.80 5.85 -8.56
CA LEU A 33 -4.82 5.73 -9.59
C LEU A 33 -6.17 5.45 -8.93
N SER A 34 -7.13 6.34 -9.15
CA SER A 34 -8.50 6.13 -8.70
C SER A 34 -9.50 6.70 -9.70
N ALA A 35 -10.55 5.93 -9.98
CA ALA A 35 -11.79 6.50 -10.49
C ALA A 35 -12.84 6.36 -9.41
N GLY A 36 -13.51 7.46 -9.12
CA GLY A 36 -14.62 7.56 -8.18
C GLY A 36 -15.70 8.45 -8.81
N SER A 37 -16.91 8.44 -8.25
CA SER A 37 -18.14 9.01 -8.83
C SER A 37 -18.09 10.50 -9.22
N GLY A 38 -16.99 11.21 -8.98
CA GLY A 38 -16.88 12.66 -9.14
C GLY A 38 -17.60 13.44 -8.04
N GLU A 39 -18.38 12.76 -7.20
CA GLU A 39 -19.19 13.38 -6.16
C GLU A 39 -18.37 13.73 -4.91
N PRO A 40 -18.43 14.97 -4.41
CA PRO A 40 -17.67 15.42 -3.24
C PRO A 40 -17.93 14.60 -1.97
N ASN A 41 -19.09 13.96 -1.86
CA ASN A 41 -19.56 13.23 -0.68
C ASN A 41 -19.68 11.72 -0.87
N SER A 42 -19.08 11.14 -1.92
CA SER A 42 -19.08 9.68 -2.05
C SER A 42 -18.02 9.03 -1.14
N SER A 43 -18.34 7.84 -0.64
CA SER A 43 -17.42 6.99 0.12
C SER A 43 -16.19 6.54 -0.68
N HIS A 44 -16.23 6.63 -2.02
CA HIS A 44 -15.12 6.31 -2.92
C HIS A 44 -14.43 7.52 -3.55
N ASN A 45 -14.24 8.61 -2.78
CA ASN A 45 -13.58 9.81 -3.28
C ASN A 45 -12.03 9.70 -3.25
N GLY A 46 -11.46 9.09 -4.29
CA GLY A 46 -10.02 8.90 -4.41
C GLY A 46 -9.20 10.20 -4.38
N LYS A 47 -9.75 11.32 -4.85
CA LYS A 47 -9.06 12.63 -4.81
C LYS A 47 -8.91 13.16 -3.38
N ILE A 48 -9.96 13.04 -2.57
CA ILE A 48 -9.91 13.39 -1.14
C ILE A 48 -8.96 12.45 -0.39
N ASN A 49 -9.03 11.15 -0.66
CA ASN A 49 -8.17 10.16 -0.02
C ASN A 49 -6.69 10.38 -0.36
N HIS A 50 -6.36 10.66 -1.63
CA HIS A 50 -5.03 11.10 -2.05
C HIS A 50 -4.55 12.34 -1.27
N HIS A 51 -5.42 13.36 -1.14
CA HIS A 51 -5.10 14.57 -0.41
C HIS A 51 -4.78 14.30 1.08
N LYS A 52 -5.53 13.40 1.74
CA LYS A 52 -5.27 12.97 3.12
C LYS A 52 -3.93 12.25 3.28
N LEU A 53 -3.56 11.43 2.31
CA LEU A 53 -2.32 10.63 2.34
C LEU A 53 -1.07 11.48 2.09
N ARG A 54 -1.15 12.49 1.23
CA ARG A 54 0.00 13.26 0.73
C ARG A 54 0.97 13.76 1.82
N PRO A 55 0.52 14.34 2.96
CA PRO A 55 1.45 14.78 4.01
C PRO A 55 2.26 13.63 4.63
N LYS A 56 1.66 12.44 4.80
CA LYS A 56 2.36 11.25 5.34
C LYS A 56 3.39 10.74 4.34
N PHE A 57 3.07 10.71 3.05
CA PHE A 57 4.00 10.29 1.99
C PHE A 57 5.22 11.22 1.90
N LEU A 58 4.99 12.53 1.86
CA LEU A 58 6.08 13.52 1.81
C LEU A 58 7.04 13.41 3.00
N ARG A 59 6.51 13.19 4.22
CA ARG A 59 7.34 12.97 5.42
C ARG A 59 8.20 11.71 5.38
N ASN A 60 7.86 10.75 4.53
CA ASN A 60 8.60 9.50 4.35
C ASN A 60 9.40 9.49 3.03
N ASN A 61 9.77 10.66 2.49
CA ASN A 61 10.51 10.80 1.24
C ASN A 61 9.83 10.09 0.05
N MET A 62 8.49 10.19 -0.03
CA MET A 62 7.71 9.68 -1.16
C MET A 62 6.90 10.80 -1.81
N ASN A 63 6.95 10.88 -3.13
CA ASN A 63 6.07 11.71 -3.93
C ASN A 63 4.87 10.89 -4.42
N ILE A 64 3.65 11.39 -4.21
CA ILE A 64 2.42 10.70 -4.61
C ILE A 64 1.64 11.53 -5.63
N THR A 65 1.53 11.00 -6.85
CA THR A 65 0.85 11.65 -7.98
C THR A 65 -0.55 11.06 -8.15
N TYR A 66 -1.58 11.91 -8.18
CA TYR A 66 -2.95 11.46 -8.44
C TYR A 66 -3.23 11.35 -9.94
N SER A 67 -3.94 10.29 -10.34
CA SER A 67 -4.57 10.19 -11.65
C SER A 67 -5.96 9.57 -11.53
N SER A 68 -6.90 10.06 -12.35
CA SER A 68 -8.17 9.39 -12.61
C SER A 68 -8.33 8.93 -14.06
N ASN A 69 -7.24 8.98 -14.82
CA ASN A 69 -7.22 8.59 -16.22
C ASN A 69 -6.81 7.13 -16.35
N LEU A 70 -7.70 6.28 -16.86
CA LEU A 70 -7.41 4.86 -17.08
C LEU A 70 -6.27 4.61 -18.09
N ASN A 71 -5.89 5.60 -18.91
CA ASN A 71 -4.72 5.50 -19.79
C ASN A 71 -3.39 5.55 -19.01
N SER A 72 -3.41 5.88 -17.71
CA SER A 72 -2.26 5.71 -16.82
C SER A 72 -1.88 4.24 -16.63
N LEU A 73 -2.80 3.30 -16.89
CA LEU A 73 -2.51 1.86 -16.92
C LEU A 73 -1.88 1.46 -18.26
N SER A 74 -0.69 2.00 -18.51
CA SER A 74 0.13 1.69 -19.69
C SER A 74 1.60 1.58 -19.30
N VAL A 75 2.34 0.72 -20.00
CA VAL A 75 3.76 0.44 -19.71
C VAL A 75 4.58 1.72 -19.58
N ASN A 76 4.40 2.68 -20.49
CA ASN A 76 5.14 3.93 -20.52
C ASN A 76 4.88 4.86 -19.31
N ILE A 77 3.70 4.74 -18.69
CA ILE A 77 3.36 5.54 -17.51
C ILE A 77 3.75 4.80 -16.24
N LEU A 78 3.42 3.51 -16.14
CA LEU A 78 3.72 2.70 -14.96
C LEU A 78 5.23 2.63 -14.68
N SER A 79 6.07 2.56 -15.71
CA SER A 79 7.53 2.52 -15.58
C SER A 79 8.17 3.76 -14.94
N LYS A 80 7.41 4.84 -14.76
CA LYS A 80 7.88 6.08 -14.11
C LYS A 80 7.71 6.07 -12.59
N TYR A 81 7.12 5.02 -12.03
CA TYR A 81 6.74 4.94 -10.63
C TYR A 81 7.29 3.67 -9.98
N ASP A 82 7.79 3.80 -8.75
CA ASP A 82 8.26 2.69 -7.91
C ASP A 82 7.10 1.85 -7.36
N ALA A 83 5.95 2.49 -7.15
CA ALA A 83 4.73 1.82 -6.75
C ALA A 83 3.46 2.44 -7.35
N ILE A 84 2.44 1.61 -7.51
CA ILE A 84 1.10 1.98 -7.95
C ILE A 84 0.12 1.65 -6.83
N ILE A 85 -0.60 2.66 -6.35
CA ILE A 85 -1.77 2.50 -5.51
C ILE A 85 -2.99 2.54 -6.41
N MET A 86 -3.75 1.46 -6.43
CA MET A 86 -5.02 1.35 -7.13
C MET A 86 -6.16 1.41 -6.12
N TYR A 87 -7.04 2.39 -6.31
CA TYR A 87 -8.31 2.53 -5.61
C TYR A 87 -9.40 2.81 -6.66
N LEU A 88 -9.63 1.78 -7.45
CA LEU A 88 -10.39 1.81 -8.69
C LEU A 88 -11.13 0.49 -8.83
N GLY A 89 -12.46 0.52 -8.80
CA GLY A 89 -13.34 -0.59 -9.21
C GLY A 89 -14.12 -0.20 -10.47
N ALA A 90 -14.32 -1.16 -11.38
CA ALA A 90 -15.15 -1.11 -12.60
C ALA A 90 -14.65 -2.18 -13.60
N PRO A 91 -15.46 -2.57 -14.62
CA PRO A 91 -15.01 -3.47 -15.69
C PRO A 91 -13.74 -3.03 -16.42
N ASN A 92 -13.42 -1.72 -16.46
CA ASN A 92 -12.15 -1.16 -16.97
C ASN A 92 -11.64 -1.79 -18.29
N GLU A 93 -12.57 -2.16 -19.18
CA GLU A 93 -12.41 -3.11 -20.29
C GLU A 93 -11.30 -2.72 -21.27
N LYS A 94 -10.08 -3.22 -21.05
CA LYS A 94 -8.95 -3.27 -21.99
C LYS A 94 -7.91 -4.30 -21.50
N PRO A 95 -7.77 -5.47 -22.16
CA PRO A 95 -6.80 -6.49 -21.76
C PRO A 95 -5.37 -5.96 -21.62
N GLU A 96 -4.97 -4.98 -22.44
CA GLU A 96 -3.63 -4.42 -22.42
C GLU A 96 -3.29 -3.71 -21.10
N ARG A 97 -4.30 -3.25 -20.35
CA ARG A 97 -4.10 -2.64 -19.02
C ARG A 97 -3.70 -3.69 -17.99
N ILE A 98 -4.33 -4.86 -18.06
CA ILE A 98 -4.02 -5.99 -17.19
C ILE A 98 -2.61 -6.48 -17.50
N SER A 99 -2.28 -6.68 -18.78
CA SER A 99 -0.93 -7.06 -19.19
C SER A 99 0.12 -6.02 -18.78
N ALA A 100 -0.18 -4.72 -18.88
CA ALA A 100 0.74 -3.68 -18.42
C ALA A 100 0.99 -3.74 -16.90
N LEU A 101 -0.04 -3.99 -16.10
CA LEU A 101 0.08 -4.16 -14.65
C LEU A 101 0.90 -5.42 -14.29
N ILE A 102 0.60 -6.54 -14.92
CA ILE A 102 1.33 -7.81 -14.70
C ILE A 102 2.81 -7.61 -15.02
N ASN A 103 3.14 -7.09 -16.22
CA ASN A 103 4.51 -6.84 -16.63
C ASN A 103 5.24 -5.87 -15.69
N TYR A 104 4.55 -4.82 -15.24
CA TYR A 104 5.10 -3.87 -14.28
C TYR A 104 5.48 -4.53 -12.95
N VAL A 105 4.58 -5.33 -12.38
CA VAL A 105 4.84 -6.02 -11.10
C VAL A 105 5.91 -7.09 -11.31
N GLU A 106 5.84 -7.91 -12.37
CA GLU A 106 6.84 -8.93 -12.66
C GLU A 106 8.26 -8.35 -12.79
N ALA A 107 8.38 -7.14 -13.33
CA ALA A 107 9.65 -6.42 -13.46
C ALA A 107 10.21 -5.86 -12.15
N GLY A 108 9.45 -5.87 -11.05
CA GLY A 108 9.88 -5.38 -9.73
C GLY A 108 9.02 -4.28 -9.14
N GLY A 109 7.98 -3.83 -9.85
CA GLY A 109 7.08 -2.78 -9.39
C GLY A 109 6.27 -3.17 -8.15
N GLY A 110 5.93 -2.19 -7.32
CA GLY A 110 5.03 -2.38 -6.19
C GLY A 110 3.57 -2.11 -6.57
N LEU A 111 2.65 -3.03 -6.25
CA LEU A 111 1.22 -2.82 -6.44
C LEU A 111 0.50 -2.83 -5.08
N VAL A 112 -0.25 -1.76 -4.80
CA VAL A 112 -1.09 -1.61 -3.61
C VAL A 112 -2.54 -1.52 -4.09
N ALA A 113 -3.28 -2.63 -4.00
CA ALA A 113 -4.69 -2.69 -4.35
C ALA A 113 -5.55 -2.40 -3.12
N LEU A 114 -6.44 -1.42 -3.20
CA LEU A 114 -7.27 -1.00 -2.07
C LEU A 114 -8.75 -1.24 -2.38
N HIS A 115 -9.43 -1.90 -1.45
CA HIS A 115 -10.88 -1.94 -1.34
C HIS A 115 -11.56 -2.35 -2.65
N ASN A 116 -12.18 -1.40 -3.36
CA ASN A 116 -12.96 -1.63 -4.59
C ASN A 116 -12.12 -2.11 -5.77
N THR A 117 -10.78 -2.10 -5.67
CA THR A 117 -9.91 -2.71 -6.67
C THR A 117 -10.06 -4.22 -6.78
N SER A 118 -10.53 -4.92 -5.75
CA SER A 118 -10.89 -6.35 -5.89
C SER A 118 -12.10 -6.61 -6.80
N ALA A 119 -12.85 -5.56 -7.16
CA ALA A 119 -13.95 -5.62 -8.13
C ALA A 119 -13.59 -5.03 -9.51
N ALA A 120 -12.31 -4.74 -9.76
CA ALA A 120 -11.87 -4.23 -11.05
C ALA A 120 -11.80 -5.34 -12.11
N PHE A 121 -11.89 -4.94 -13.38
CA PHE A 121 -11.73 -5.82 -14.54
C PHE A 121 -12.75 -6.95 -14.65
N GLY A 122 -13.91 -6.82 -14.00
CA GLY A 122 -15.03 -7.74 -14.18
C GLY A 122 -14.74 -9.20 -13.85
N GLY A 123 -13.80 -9.45 -12.93
CA GLY A 123 -13.40 -10.82 -12.57
C GLY A 123 -12.46 -11.48 -13.58
N ASP A 124 -11.75 -10.69 -14.41
CA ASP A 124 -10.68 -11.21 -15.25
C ASP A 124 -9.67 -12.01 -14.41
N LYS A 125 -9.43 -13.26 -14.81
CA LYS A 125 -8.66 -14.21 -14.03
C LYS A 125 -7.21 -13.79 -13.83
N ASP A 126 -6.60 -13.16 -14.83
CA ASP A 126 -5.19 -12.75 -14.74
C ASP A 126 -5.04 -11.59 -13.76
N PHE A 127 -6.00 -10.66 -13.76
CA PHE A 127 -6.05 -9.59 -12.77
C PHE A 127 -6.33 -10.11 -11.35
N VAL A 128 -7.32 -11.01 -11.19
CA VAL A 128 -7.62 -11.64 -9.89
C VAL A 128 -6.41 -12.38 -9.34
N ASN A 129 -5.73 -13.17 -10.18
CA ASN A 129 -4.51 -13.88 -9.81
C ASN A 129 -3.38 -12.91 -9.43
N LEU A 130 -3.26 -11.76 -10.11
CA LEU A 130 -2.28 -10.73 -9.77
C LEU A 130 -2.49 -10.19 -8.35
N ILE A 131 -3.72 -9.79 -8.01
CA ILE A 131 -4.02 -9.18 -6.70
C ILE A 131 -4.28 -10.18 -5.57
N GLY A 132 -4.54 -11.44 -5.90
CA GLY A 132 -4.64 -12.56 -4.95
C GLY A 132 -6.05 -12.89 -4.45
N GLY A 133 -7.08 -12.25 -5.01
CA GLY A 133 -8.48 -12.44 -4.62
C GLY A 133 -9.45 -11.55 -5.37
N GLU A 134 -10.70 -11.99 -5.48
CA GLU A 134 -11.78 -11.27 -6.15
C GLU A 134 -12.86 -10.87 -5.14
N PHE A 135 -13.46 -9.69 -5.35
CA PHE A 135 -14.68 -9.30 -4.66
C PHE A 135 -15.82 -10.26 -4.97
N ASP A 136 -16.57 -10.68 -3.94
CA ASP A 136 -17.81 -11.43 -4.13
C ASP A 136 -19.03 -10.58 -3.78
N ARG A 137 -19.08 -10.09 -2.54
CA ARG A 137 -20.22 -9.32 -2.01
C ARG A 137 -19.80 -8.50 -0.80
N HIS A 138 -20.67 -7.59 -0.38
CA HIS A 138 -20.47 -6.80 0.82
C HIS A 138 -21.75 -6.63 1.64
N GLY A 139 -21.55 -6.39 2.93
CA GLY A 139 -22.52 -5.71 3.79
C GLY A 139 -21.92 -4.39 4.30
N SER A 140 -22.41 -3.90 5.43
CA SER A 140 -21.77 -2.81 6.16
C SER A 140 -21.99 -2.99 7.66
N GLY A 141 -21.06 -2.47 8.46
CA GLY A 141 -21.18 -2.58 9.91
C GLY A 141 -19.92 -2.17 10.64
N ARG A 142 -20.01 -2.16 11.98
CA ARG A 142 -18.84 -1.99 12.85
C ARG A 142 -18.15 -3.33 13.04
N PHE A 143 -16.85 -3.38 12.81
CA PHE A 143 -16.04 -4.57 13.03
C PHE A 143 -14.61 -4.18 13.42
N LYS A 144 -13.83 -5.19 13.79
CA LYS A 144 -12.39 -5.09 13.99
C LYS A 144 -11.73 -6.26 13.29
N ALA A 145 -10.92 -6.00 12.27
CA ALA A 145 -10.05 -7.05 11.72
C ALA A 145 -8.87 -7.25 12.69
N ARG A 146 -8.46 -8.51 12.84
CA ARG A 146 -7.42 -8.95 13.76
C ARG A 146 -6.17 -9.34 12.99
N ILE A 147 -5.01 -8.99 13.52
CA ILE A 147 -3.72 -9.46 13.02
C ILE A 147 -3.65 -10.97 13.26
N ILE A 148 -3.24 -11.73 12.25
CA ILE A 148 -3.04 -13.17 12.40
C ILE A 148 -1.82 -13.40 13.32
N ASN A 149 -1.96 -14.31 14.29
CA ASN A 149 -0.87 -14.69 15.19
C ASN A 149 0.42 -15.03 14.40
N GLY A 150 1.53 -14.40 14.77
CA GLY A 150 2.82 -14.53 14.09
C GLY A 150 3.04 -13.58 12.91
N LYS A 151 2.10 -12.67 12.61
CA LYS A 151 2.21 -11.65 11.55
C LYS A 151 2.44 -10.23 12.08
N GLU A 152 2.52 -10.05 13.39
CA GLU A 152 2.63 -8.76 14.08
C GLU A 152 3.88 -7.97 13.63
N ASN A 153 4.97 -8.66 13.33
CA ASN A 153 6.23 -8.06 12.89
C ASN A 153 6.37 -7.99 11.37
N HIS A 154 5.32 -8.31 10.60
CA HIS A 154 5.38 -8.21 9.15
C HIS A 154 5.59 -6.74 8.74
N PRO A 155 6.52 -6.40 7.81
CA PRO A 155 6.82 -5.02 7.46
C PRO A 155 5.62 -4.18 7.06
N ALA A 156 4.63 -4.78 6.39
CA ALA A 156 3.39 -4.13 5.98
C ALA A 156 2.46 -3.74 7.14
N LEU A 157 2.66 -4.30 8.34
CA LEU A 157 1.90 -3.99 9.56
C LEU A 157 2.73 -3.19 10.58
N LYS A 158 3.95 -2.77 10.25
CA LYS A 158 4.82 -2.06 11.18
C LYS A 158 4.15 -0.77 11.66
N GLY A 159 3.88 -0.69 12.96
CA GLY A 159 3.23 0.47 13.58
C GLY A 159 1.70 0.54 13.38
N VAL A 160 1.08 -0.52 12.84
CA VAL A 160 -0.37 -0.63 12.68
C VAL A 160 -0.95 -1.39 13.87
N ALA A 161 -1.82 -0.73 14.63
CA ALA A 161 -2.59 -1.36 15.69
C ALA A 161 -3.95 -1.83 15.16
N GLU A 162 -4.54 -2.83 15.79
CA GLU A 162 -5.94 -3.22 15.52
C GLU A 162 -6.89 -2.14 16.02
N PHE A 163 -7.87 -1.76 15.21
CA PHE A 163 -8.87 -0.75 15.55
C PHE A 163 -10.27 -1.21 15.17
N GLU A 164 -11.27 -0.69 15.87
CA GLU A 164 -12.67 -0.88 15.49
C GLU A 164 -13.10 0.23 14.54
N VAL A 165 -13.81 -0.12 13.47
CA VAL A 165 -14.27 0.82 12.46
C VAL A 165 -15.62 0.41 11.92
N TRP A 166 -16.38 1.40 11.44
CA TRP A 166 -17.49 1.15 10.52
C TRP A 166 -16.95 1.23 9.10
N ASP A 167 -17.18 0.19 8.29
CA ASP A 167 -16.80 0.13 6.87
C ASP A 167 -17.73 -0.86 6.14
N GLU A 168 -17.57 -1.01 4.82
CA GLU A 168 -18.20 -2.12 4.09
C GLU A 168 -17.56 -3.46 4.48
N THR A 169 -18.39 -4.43 4.88
CA THR A 169 -17.93 -5.76 5.30
C THR A 169 -17.82 -6.69 4.11
N TYR A 170 -16.68 -6.65 3.41
CA TYR A 170 -16.43 -7.45 2.21
C TYR A 170 -16.35 -8.95 2.49
N ILE A 171 -16.66 -9.71 1.45
CA ILE A 171 -16.44 -11.14 1.29
C ILE A 171 -15.72 -11.34 -0.04
N HIS A 172 -14.69 -12.18 -0.04
CA HIS A 172 -13.89 -12.47 -1.22
C HIS A 172 -14.06 -13.92 -1.69
N LYS A 173 -13.84 -14.13 -2.99
CA LYS A 173 -13.77 -15.42 -3.67
C LYS A 173 -12.52 -15.49 -4.54
N ASN A 174 -12.29 -16.64 -5.19
CA ASN A 174 -11.14 -16.85 -6.10
C ASN A 174 -9.81 -16.43 -5.46
N LEU A 175 -9.68 -16.83 -4.20
CA LEU A 175 -8.59 -16.52 -3.30
C LEU A 175 -7.37 -17.39 -3.64
N ASN A 176 -6.26 -16.79 -4.08
CA ASN A 176 -5.03 -17.54 -4.38
C ASN A 176 -4.49 -18.32 -3.16
N GLU A 177 -3.85 -19.46 -3.39
CA GLU A 177 -3.20 -20.24 -2.33
C GLU A 177 -1.83 -19.67 -1.91
N ASP A 178 -1.16 -18.94 -2.81
CA ASP A 178 0.22 -18.44 -2.62
C ASP A 178 0.31 -17.07 -1.93
N ARG A 179 -0.83 -16.47 -1.54
CA ARG A 179 -0.85 -15.23 -0.77
C ARG A 179 -0.59 -15.47 0.72
N ILE A 180 -0.17 -14.43 1.41
CA ILE A 180 0.02 -14.42 2.85
C ILE A 180 -1.00 -13.47 3.47
N ASP A 181 -2.01 -14.03 4.13
CA ASP A 181 -2.96 -13.26 4.91
C ASP A 181 -2.27 -12.68 6.16
N LEU A 182 -2.48 -11.38 6.41
CA LEU A 182 -1.90 -10.61 7.51
C LEU A 182 -2.97 -10.25 8.55
N MET A 183 -4.18 -9.93 8.09
CA MET A 183 -5.33 -9.64 8.94
C MET A 183 -6.57 -10.40 8.48
N VAL A 184 -7.43 -10.77 9.42
CA VAL A 184 -8.73 -11.41 9.17
C VAL A 184 -9.85 -10.69 9.92
N ARG A 185 -11.02 -10.59 9.30
CA ARG A 185 -12.27 -10.18 9.93
C ARG A 185 -13.07 -11.43 10.29
N ASP A 186 -13.69 -11.44 11.46
CA ASP A 186 -14.70 -12.47 11.78
C ASP A 186 -15.99 -12.16 11.01
N GLU A 187 -16.40 -13.11 10.19
CA GLU A 187 -17.68 -13.11 9.48
C GLU A 187 -18.51 -14.28 10.03
N ASN A 188 -19.18 -14.06 11.16
CA ASN A 188 -20.05 -15.03 11.80
C ASN A 188 -19.35 -16.39 12.03
N GLY A 189 -18.13 -16.35 12.59
CA GLY A 189 -17.29 -17.54 12.83
C GLY A 189 -16.47 -18.01 11.63
N ARG A 190 -16.63 -17.40 10.44
CA ARG A 190 -15.73 -17.60 9.30
C ARG A 190 -14.63 -16.54 9.31
N ARG A 191 -13.38 -16.96 9.15
CA ARG A 191 -12.24 -16.05 9.00
C ARG A 191 -12.18 -15.49 7.59
N GLU A 192 -12.57 -14.23 7.42
CA GLU A 192 -12.51 -13.53 6.13
C GLU A 192 -11.17 -12.79 5.99
N PRO A 193 -10.35 -13.07 4.95
CA PRO A 193 -9.13 -12.31 4.68
C PRO A 193 -9.42 -10.82 4.51
N TRP A 194 -8.61 -9.98 5.15
CA TRP A 194 -8.85 -8.54 5.19
C TRP A 194 -7.67 -7.71 4.69
N VAL A 195 -6.46 -8.15 5.02
CA VAL A 195 -5.21 -7.59 4.50
C VAL A 195 -4.31 -8.75 4.14
N TRP A 196 -3.74 -8.74 2.94
CA TRP A 196 -2.81 -9.77 2.50
C TRP A 196 -1.71 -9.20 1.62
N VAL A 197 -0.64 -9.99 1.46
CA VAL A 197 0.45 -9.72 0.53
C VAL A 197 0.69 -10.92 -0.37
N ARG A 198 1.26 -10.66 -1.54
CA ARG A 198 1.66 -11.69 -2.50
C ARG A 198 2.89 -11.20 -3.27
N ASN A 199 3.67 -12.13 -3.82
CA ASN A 199 4.74 -11.82 -4.75
C ASN A 199 4.34 -12.24 -6.17
N GLN A 200 4.77 -11.46 -7.16
CA GLN A 200 4.60 -11.79 -8.57
C GLN A 200 5.91 -11.41 -9.29
N GLY A 201 6.60 -12.39 -9.86
CA GLY A 201 7.94 -12.19 -10.42
C GLY A 201 8.88 -11.55 -9.39
N LYS A 202 9.44 -10.39 -9.74
CA LYS A 202 10.32 -9.61 -8.83
C LYS A 202 9.56 -8.60 -7.96
N GLY A 203 8.29 -8.37 -8.25
CA GLY A 203 7.48 -7.36 -7.58
C GLY A 203 6.68 -7.88 -6.40
N ARG A 204 6.01 -6.95 -5.75
CA ARG A 204 5.24 -7.19 -4.53
C ARG A 204 3.85 -6.60 -4.67
N VAL A 205 2.87 -7.34 -4.17
CA VAL A 205 1.47 -6.95 -4.17
C VAL A 205 0.99 -6.90 -2.73
N PHE A 206 0.31 -5.82 -2.38
CA PHE A 206 -0.40 -5.64 -1.11
C PHE A 206 -1.87 -5.39 -1.42
N TYR A 207 -2.76 -6.02 -0.67
CA TYR A 207 -4.18 -5.73 -0.69
C TYR A 207 -4.70 -5.40 0.71
N SER A 208 -5.62 -4.43 0.78
CA SER A 208 -6.43 -4.14 1.96
C SER A 208 -7.89 -3.94 1.59
N ALA A 209 -8.80 -4.63 2.26
CA ALA A 209 -10.25 -4.50 2.09
C ALA A 209 -10.81 -3.19 2.67
N TYR A 210 -10.09 -2.54 3.59
CA TYR A 210 -10.48 -1.22 4.09
C TYR A 210 -10.46 -0.18 2.99
N GLY A 211 -11.45 0.71 2.97
CA GLY A 211 -11.35 1.90 2.13
C GLY A 211 -12.64 2.63 1.81
N HIS A 212 -13.82 2.20 2.28
CA HIS A 212 -15.08 2.91 2.00
C HIS A 212 -15.29 4.07 2.98
N ASP A 213 -15.02 3.87 4.27
CA ASP A 213 -15.17 4.94 5.25
C ASP A 213 -14.00 5.95 5.20
N GLY A 214 -14.30 7.24 5.14
CA GLY A 214 -13.28 8.28 5.09
C GLY A 214 -12.31 8.33 6.29
N ARG A 215 -12.62 7.66 7.40
CA ARG A 215 -11.80 7.61 8.62
C ARG A 215 -10.72 6.51 8.58
N VAL A 216 -10.76 5.59 7.60
CA VAL A 216 -9.72 4.55 7.46
C VAL A 216 -8.47 5.02 6.68
N TRP A 217 -8.40 6.30 6.27
CA TRP A 217 -7.34 6.90 5.45
C TRP A 217 -6.36 7.79 6.26
#